data_AF-A0A2D7BRY6-F1
#
_entry.id   AF-A0A2D7BRY6-F1
#
_cell.length_a   1.000
_cell.length_b   1.000
_cell.length_c   1.000
_cell.angle_alpha   90.00
_cell.angle_beta   90.00
_cell.angle_gamma   90.00
#
_symmetry.space_group_name_H-M   'P 1'
#
loop_
_entity.id
_entity.type
_entity.pdbx_description
1 polymer ?
#
loop_
_entity_poly.entity_id
_entity_poly.type
_entity_poly.pdbx_seq_one_letter_code
_entity_poly.pdbx_strand_id
1 'polypeptide(L)'
;MSSFTFNKKVESENGSIYNYFVLLKPRVMSLAIFTALVGQVLALKYYSNHPLLTFFSLFSIALGAGAAGCINMWYDRDIDAIMKRTKNRPIPMGLVEPAEALSLGIILSILSILLLTLSSNIMAGFLLAVSILFYVFIYTIWLKRKTYQNIVIGGAAGALPPIIGWVSITDEISLFPIIL
;
A
#
# COMPACT_ATOMS: atom_id res chain seq x y z
N MET A 1 -34.79 -39.26 10.64
CA MET A 1 -33.53 -39.36 9.85
C MET A 1 -33.32 -38.01 9.17
N SER A 2 -32.48 -37.17 9.78
CA SER A 2 -31.05 -37.01 9.42
C SER A 2 -30.94 -35.98 8.30
N SER A 3 -30.90 -34.69 8.68
CA SER A 3 -29.65 -33.92 8.78
C SER A 3 -29.02 -33.64 7.41
N PHE A 4 -28.92 -32.37 7.02
CA PHE A 4 -27.63 -31.72 6.78
C PHE A 4 -27.87 -30.25 6.38
N THR A 5 -28.02 -29.36 7.35
CA THR A 5 -26.99 -28.42 7.84
C THR A 5 -26.67 -27.26 6.89
N PHE A 6 -26.61 -26.07 7.49
CA PHE A 6 -26.12 -24.81 6.94
C PHE A 6 -27.02 -24.06 5.97
N ASN A 7 -28.25 -23.80 6.42
CA ASN A 7 -28.78 -22.45 6.32
C ASN A 7 -27.93 -21.53 7.24
N LYS A 8 -26.65 -21.32 6.87
CA LYS A 8 -25.88 -20.20 7.39
C LYS A 8 -26.58 -19.01 6.76
N LYS A 9 -27.49 -18.39 7.53
CA LYS A 9 -27.67 -16.95 7.44
C LYS A 9 -26.28 -16.38 7.18
N VAL A 10 -26.06 -15.92 5.96
CA VAL A 10 -25.00 -14.98 5.68
C VAL A 10 -25.45 -13.75 6.46
N GLU A 11 -25.13 -13.74 7.76
CA GLU A 11 -24.96 -12.51 8.49
C GLU A 11 -23.89 -11.77 7.70
N SER A 12 -24.35 -10.96 6.76
CA SER A 12 -23.57 -9.86 6.23
C SER A 12 -23.31 -8.95 7.42
N GLU A 13 -22.25 -9.23 8.17
CA GLU A 13 -21.53 -8.19 8.87
C GLU A 13 -20.94 -7.26 7.80
N ASN A 14 -21.79 -6.37 7.29
CA ASN A 14 -21.34 -5.13 6.67
C ASN A 14 -20.33 -4.52 7.65
N GLY A 15 -19.08 -4.35 7.21
CA GLY A 15 -18.04 -3.72 8.03
C GLY A 15 -17.23 -4.61 8.99
N SER A 16 -17.12 -5.93 8.80
CA SER A 16 -16.13 -6.71 9.55
C SER A 16 -14.70 -6.15 9.38
N ILE A 17 -13.92 -6.01 10.46
CA ILE A 17 -12.52 -5.49 10.45
C ILE A 17 -11.66 -6.20 9.40
N TYR A 18 -11.93 -7.49 9.17
CA TYR A 18 -11.27 -8.27 8.15
C TYR A 18 -11.45 -7.69 6.74
N ASN A 19 -12.65 -7.21 6.40
CA ASN A 19 -12.94 -6.63 5.10
C ASN A 19 -12.12 -5.36 4.85
N TYR A 20 -11.97 -4.51 5.87
CA TYR A 20 -11.11 -3.34 5.81
C TYR A 20 -9.63 -3.71 5.69
N PHE A 21 -9.17 -4.73 6.41
CA PHE A 21 -7.80 -5.22 6.30
C PHE A 21 -7.48 -5.75 4.89
N VAL A 22 -8.44 -6.39 4.23
CA VAL A 22 -8.31 -6.85 2.84
C VAL A 22 -8.12 -5.67 1.87
N LEU A 23 -8.72 -4.50 2.14
CA LEU A 23 -8.53 -3.30 1.31
C LEU A 23 -7.08 -2.84 1.26
N LEU A 24 -6.31 -3.06 2.33
CA LEU A 24 -4.89 -2.71 2.41
C LEU A 24 -3.99 -3.60 1.55
N LYS A 25 -4.55 -4.61 0.87
CA LYS A 25 -3.81 -5.60 0.06
C LYS A 25 -2.55 -6.13 0.76
N PRO A 26 -2.69 -6.91 1.84
CA PRO A 26 -1.56 -7.33 2.70
C PRO A 26 -0.39 -7.98 1.94
N ARG A 27 -0.67 -8.70 0.85
CA ARG A 27 0.36 -9.32 -0.01
C ARG A 27 1.20 -8.31 -0.80
N VAL A 28 0.59 -7.23 -1.28
CA VAL A 28 1.32 -6.17 -2.01
C VAL A 28 2.10 -5.34 -0.99
N MET A 29 1.46 -5.03 0.14
CA MET A 29 2.08 -4.35 1.26
C MET A 29 3.32 -5.09 1.78
N SER A 30 3.26 -6.43 1.95
CA SER A 30 4.41 -7.20 2.43
C SER A 30 5.63 -7.15 1.52
N LEU A 31 5.43 -7.08 0.19
CA LEU A 31 6.53 -6.94 -0.77
C LEU A 31 7.20 -5.57 -0.67
N ALA A 32 6.40 -4.51 -0.50
CA ALA A 32 6.91 -3.16 -0.27
C ALA A 32 7.68 -3.05 1.05
N ILE A 33 7.15 -3.66 2.12
CA ILE A 33 7.84 -3.72 3.43
C ILE A 33 9.17 -4.44 3.30
N PHE A 34 9.18 -5.61 2.66
CA PHE A 34 10.40 -6.42 2.51
C PHE A 34 11.50 -5.65 1.79
N THR A 35 11.17 -5.02 0.67
CA THR A 35 12.14 -4.25 -0.12
C THR A 35 12.60 -2.97 0.59
N ALA A 36 11.69 -2.27 1.29
CA ALA A 36 12.06 -1.13 2.14
C ALA A 36 12.98 -1.52 3.31
N LEU A 37 12.73 -2.66 3.94
CA LEU A 37 13.57 -3.20 5.00
C LEU A 37 14.99 -3.48 4.50
N VAL A 38 15.14 -4.04 3.29
CA VAL A 38 16.46 -4.24 2.68
C VAL A 38 17.19 -2.90 2.53
N GLY A 39 16.51 -1.85 2.06
CA GLY A 39 17.07 -0.50 1.97
C GLY A 39 17.53 0.05 3.33
N GLN A 40 16.71 -0.12 4.38
CA GLN A 40 17.05 0.30 5.75
C GLN A 40 18.25 -0.46 6.31
N VAL A 41 18.28 -1.79 6.17
CA VAL A 41 19.39 -2.63 6.67
C VAL A 41 20.71 -2.25 6.01
N LEU A 42 20.70 -1.96 4.70
CA LEU A 42 21.89 -1.51 3.99
C LEU A 42 22.36 -0.14 4.48
N ALA A 43 21.44 0.80 4.73
CA ALA A 43 21.79 2.11 5.27
C ALA A 43 22.35 2.02 6.70
N LEU A 44 21.77 1.16 7.54
CA LEU A 44 22.19 0.95 8.93
C LEU A 44 23.60 0.36 9.06
N LYS A 45 24.18 -0.18 7.98
CA LYS A 45 25.59 -0.59 7.96
C LYS A 45 26.54 0.60 8.05
N TYR A 46 26.13 1.77 7.58
CA TYR A 46 26.96 2.97 7.49
C TYR A 46 26.49 4.08 8.45
N TYR A 47 25.21 4.11 8.80
CA TYR A 47 24.59 5.12 9.64
C TYR A 47 23.94 4.48 10.86
N SER A 48 23.94 5.19 11.99
CA SER A 48 23.21 4.77 13.19
C SER A 48 21.89 5.53 13.29
N ASN A 49 20.80 4.81 13.56
CA ASN A 49 19.50 5.42 13.83
C ASN A 49 18.85 4.74 15.04
N HIS A 50 17.91 5.43 15.69
CA HIS A 50 17.19 4.88 16.83
C HIS A 50 16.30 3.70 16.39
N PRO A 51 16.37 2.52 17.04
CA PRO A 51 15.61 1.34 16.60
C PRO A 51 14.09 1.57 16.53
N LEU A 52 13.51 2.32 17.47
CA LEU A 52 12.08 2.63 17.44
C LEU A 52 11.70 3.52 16.24
N LEU A 53 12.53 4.50 15.90
CA LEU A 53 12.28 5.40 14.76
C LEU A 53 12.40 4.64 13.44
N THR A 54 13.39 3.74 13.35
CA THR A 54 13.55 2.81 12.22
C THR A 54 12.31 1.92 12.05
N PHE A 55 11.76 1.38 13.15
CA PHE A 55 10.54 0.60 13.09
C PHE A 55 9.33 1.42 12.64
N PHE A 56 9.13 2.62 13.20
CA PHE A 56 8.00 3.48 12.82
C PHE A 56 8.08 3.98 11.38
N SER A 57 9.29 4.24 10.87
CA SER A 57 9.47 4.61 9.46
C SER A 57 9.10 3.44 8.54
N LEU A 58 9.52 2.21 8.84
CA LEU A 58 9.12 1.02 8.08
C LEU A 58 7.61 0.78 8.13
N PHE A 59 7.01 0.94 9.32
CA PHE A 59 5.57 0.85 9.52
C PHE A 59 4.82 1.92 8.72
N SER A 60 5.37 3.14 8.62
CA SER A 60 4.79 4.21 7.81
C SER A 60 4.80 3.85 6.32
N ILE A 61 5.90 3.27 5.82
CA ILE A 61 5.99 2.78 4.44
C ILE A 61 4.95 1.67 4.19
N ALA A 62 4.76 0.75 5.14
CA ALA A 62 3.72 -0.27 5.09
C ALA A 62 2.32 0.35 4.96
N LEU A 63 2.01 1.30 5.83
CA LEU A 63 0.73 2.00 5.84
C LEU A 63 0.48 2.73 4.51
N GLY A 64 1.48 3.42 3.97
CA GLY A 64 1.37 4.11 2.68
C GLY A 64 1.11 3.17 1.51
N ALA A 65 1.80 2.02 1.48
CA ALA A 65 1.56 0.97 0.47
C ALA A 65 0.14 0.38 0.59
N GLY A 66 -0.34 0.15 1.82
CA GLY A 66 -1.71 -0.31 2.08
C GLY A 66 -2.76 0.73 1.69
N ALA A 67 -2.51 2.01 1.99
CA ALA A 67 -3.38 3.12 1.65
C ALA A 67 -3.55 3.27 0.13
N ALA A 68 -2.46 3.21 -0.62
CA ALA A 68 -2.47 3.21 -2.09
C ALA A 68 -3.22 1.98 -2.65
N GLY A 69 -3.05 0.80 -2.01
CA GLY A 69 -3.80 -0.41 -2.32
C GLY A 69 -5.32 -0.27 -2.12
N CYS A 70 -5.72 0.42 -1.05
CA CYS A 70 -7.12 0.70 -0.72
C CYS A 70 -7.77 1.62 -1.77
N ILE A 71 -7.11 2.74 -2.09
CA ILE A 71 -7.57 3.67 -3.13
C ILE A 71 -7.66 2.96 -4.48
N ASN A 72 -6.70 2.07 -4.78
CA ASN A 72 -6.75 1.29 -6.01
C ASN A 72 -7.97 0.35 -6.07
N MET A 73 -8.31 -0.34 -4.98
CA MET A 73 -9.52 -1.19 -4.95
C MET A 73 -10.80 -0.36 -5.07
N TRP A 74 -10.83 0.84 -4.50
CA TRP A 74 -11.95 1.76 -4.68
C TRP A 74 -12.12 2.21 -6.13
N TYR A 75 -11.00 2.52 -6.80
CA TYR A 75 -11.03 3.01 -8.19
C TYR A 75 -11.34 1.89 -9.19
N ASP A 76 -10.85 0.67 -8.94
CA ASP A 76 -11.02 -0.49 -9.81
C ASP A 76 -12.34 -1.26 -9.55
N ARG A 77 -13.25 -0.73 -8.74
CA ARG A 77 -14.48 -1.43 -8.32
C ARG A 77 -15.37 -1.89 -9.47
N ASP A 78 -15.42 -1.12 -10.55
CA ASP A 78 -16.17 -1.41 -11.78
C ASP A 78 -15.57 -2.62 -12.53
N ILE A 79 -14.25 -2.63 -12.69
CA ILE A 79 -13.52 -3.73 -13.34
C ILE A 79 -13.54 -4.97 -12.45
N ASP A 80 -13.35 -4.80 -11.14
CA ASP A 80 -13.33 -5.91 -10.19
C ASP A 80 -14.67 -6.64 -10.14
N ALA A 81 -15.80 -5.94 -10.30
CA ALA A 81 -17.13 -6.55 -10.29
C ALA A 81 -17.34 -7.59 -11.41
N ILE A 82 -16.70 -7.43 -12.56
CA ILE A 82 -16.85 -8.32 -13.71
C ILE A 82 -15.74 -9.39 -13.82
N MET A 83 -14.70 -9.31 -12.98
CA MET A 83 -13.55 -10.22 -13.04
C MET A 83 -13.72 -11.47 -12.16
N LYS A 84 -13.58 -12.67 -12.75
CA LYS A 84 -13.68 -13.96 -12.01
C LYS A 84 -12.80 -14.03 -10.75
N ARG A 85 -11.61 -13.41 -10.81
CA ARG A 85 -10.63 -13.39 -9.70
C ARG A 85 -10.98 -12.38 -8.60
N THR A 86 -11.59 -11.25 -8.93
CA THR A 86 -11.69 -10.10 -8.02
C THR A 86 -13.12 -9.65 -7.71
N LYS A 87 -14.12 -10.28 -8.32
CA LYS A 87 -15.55 -10.10 -8.00
C LYS A 87 -15.91 -10.39 -6.55
N ASN A 88 -15.09 -11.20 -5.87
CA ASN A 88 -15.26 -11.54 -4.45
C ASN A 88 -14.48 -10.58 -3.52
N ARG A 89 -14.11 -9.38 -3.99
CA ARG A 89 -13.50 -8.35 -3.12
C ARG A 89 -14.58 -7.66 -2.27
N PRO A 90 -14.21 -7.05 -1.13
CA PRO A 90 -15.17 -6.42 -0.23
C PRO A 90 -16.06 -5.35 -0.89
N ILE A 91 -15.50 -4.51 -1.76
CA ILE A 91 -16.25 -3.42 -2.41
C ILE A 91 -17.26 -3.96 -3.45
N PRO A 92 -16.88 -4.81 -4.44
CA PRO A 92 -17.85 -5.38 -5.37
C PRO A 92 -18.93 -6.27 -4.72
N MET A 93 -18.62 -6.91 -3.59
CA MET A 93 -19.61 -7.70 -2.83
C MET A 93 -20.54 -6.85 -1.95
N GLY A 94 -20.32 -5.53 -1.87
CA GLY A 94 -21.10 -4.63 -1.02
C GLY A 94 -20.83 -4.79 0.48
N LEU A 95 -19.71 -5.42 0.89
CA LEU A 95 -19.35 -5.61 2.30
C LEU A 95 -18.74 -4.36 2.95
N VAL A 96 -18.23 -3.42 2.15
CA VAL A 96 -17.68 -2.13 2.57
C VAL A 96 -18.18 -1.06 1.60
N GLU A 97 -18.63 0.08 2.11
CA GLU A 97 -19.10 1.17 1.27
C GLU A 97 -17.92 1.78 0.49
N PRO A 98 -18.08 2.07 -0.83
CA PRO A 98 -17.02 2.73 -1.58
C PRO A 98 -16.55 4.06 -0.96
N ALA A 99 -17.46 4.85 -0.37
CA ALA A 99 -17.10 6.10 0.27
C ALA A 99 -16.17 5.87 1.49
N GLU A 100 -16.46 4.86 2.32
CA GLU A 100 -15.63 4.45 3.46
C GLU A 100 -14.25 3.95 3.02
N ALA A 101 -14.18 3.16 1.95
CA ALA A 101 -12.92 2.69 1.41
C ALA A 101 -12.04 3.85 0.92
N LEU A 102 -12.62 4.83 0.22
CA LEU A 102 -11.89 6.00 -0.24
C LEU A 102 -11.40 6.86 0.93
N SER A 103 -12.28 7.15 1.89
CA SER A 103 -11.92 7.98 3.05
C SER A 103 -10.81 7.33 3.86
N LEU A 104 -10.88 6.01 4.11
CA LEU A 104 -9.82 5.24 4.76
C LEU A 104 -8.51 5.34 3.98
N GLY A 105 -8.53 5.15 2.66
CA GLY A 105 -7.35 5.26 1.81
C GLY A 105 -6.69 6.64 1.87
N ILE A 106 -7.48 7.72 1.83
CA ILE A 106 -6.96 9.10 1.91
C ILE A 106 -6.38 9.37 3.30
N ILE A 107 -7.10 9.04 4.36
CA ILE A 107 -6.65 9.26 5.75
C ILE A 107 -5.36 8.51 6.02
N LEU A 108 -5.29 7.22 5.65
CA LEU A 108 -4.07 6.43 5.83
C LEU A 108 -2.91 6.95 4.99
N SER A 109 -3.16 7.48 3.79
CA SER A 109 -2.11 8.10 2.98
C SER A 109 -1.51 9.30 3.70
N ILE A 110 -2.34 10.24 4.17
CA ILE A 110 -1.88 11.43 4.89
C ILE A 110 -1.14 11.04 6.18
N LEU A 111 -1.72 10.12 6.98
CA LEU A 111 -1.12 9.66 8.22
C LEU A 111 0.23 8.96 7.98
N SER A 112 0.34 8.14 6.92
CA SER A 112 1.60 7.46 6.59
C SER A 112 2.72 8.44 6.24
N ILE A 113 2.41 9.50 5.48
CA ILE A 113 3.36 10.53 5.08
C ILE A 113 3.81 11.34 6.30
N LEU A 114 2.86 11.76 7.14
CA LEU A 114 3.15 12.50 8.37
C LEU A 114 3.99 11.66 9.33
N LEU A 115 3.59 10.40 9.56
CA LEU A 115 4.30 9.50 10.46
C LEU A 115 5.71 9.20 9.95
N LEU A 116 5.91 9.00 8.64
CA LEU A 116 7.25 8.83 8.06
C LEU A 116 8.09 10.10 8.23
N THR A 117 7.51 11.26 7.97
CA THR A 117 8.21 12.55 8.11
C THR A 117 8.67 12.78 9.55
N LEU A 118 7.83 12.46 10.53
CA LEU A 118 8.10 12.65 11.95
C LEU A 118 9.03 11.57 12.54
N SER A 119 8.91 10.32 12.06
CA SER A 119 9.74 9.21 12.54
C SER A 119 11.10 9.14 11.88
N SER A 120 11.30 9.84 10.76
CA SER A 120 12.50 9.77 9.94
C SER A 120 12.92 11.15 9.44
N ASN A 121 12.44 11.60 8.28
CA ASN A 121 12.80 12.88 7.70
C ASN A 121 11.81 13.32 6.60
N ILE A 122 11.90 14.60 6.23
CA ILE A 122 11.02 15.22 5.23
C ILE A 122 11.22 14.61 3.84
N MET A 123 12.46 14.23 3.48
CA MET A 123 12.75 13.66 2.17
C MET A 123 12.07 12.31 1.97
N ALA A 124 12.13 11.43 2.97
CA ALA A 124 11.46 10.13 2.96
C ALA A 124 9.94 10.30 2.89
N GLY A 125 9.37 11.24 3.66
CA GLY A 125 7.96 11.60 3.60
C GLY A 125 7.52 12.07 2.21
N PHE A 126 8.33 12.94 1.58
CA PHE A 126 8.09 13.43 0.22
C PHE A 126 8.14 12.28 -0.80
N LEU A 127 9.14 11.41 -0.73
CA LEU A 127 9.25 10.25 -1.63
C LEU A 127 8.08 9.27 -1.46
N LEU A 128 7.60 9.06 -0.23
CA LEU A 128 6.40 8.27 0.02
C LEU A 128 5.17 8.92 -0.59
N ALA A 129 5.01 10.24 -0.45
CA ALA A 129 3.91 10.98 -1.08
C ALA A 129 3.94 10.84 -2.61
N VAL A 130 5.11 11.01 -3.24
CA VAL A 130 5.31 10.79 -4.67
C VAL A 130 4.95 9.35 -5.06
N SER A 131 5.39 8.36 -4.29
CA SER A 131 5.08 6.95 -4.53
C SER A 131 3.57 6.66 -4.49
N ILE A 132 2.86 7.17 -3.49
CA ILE A 132 1.41 7.03 -3.37
C ILE A 132 0.69 7.70 -4.56
N LEU A 133 1.05 8.96 -4.86
CA LEU A 133 0.45 9.72 -5.96
C LEU A 133 0.72 9.06 -7.31
N PHE A 134 1.94 8.57 -7.53
CA PHE A 134 2.31 7.84 -8.73
C PHE A 134 1.49 6.57 -8.88
N TYR A 135 1.37 5.77 -7.81
CA TYR A 135 0.59 4.54 -7.83
C TYR A 135 -0.90 4.79 -8.12
N VAL A 136 -1.48 5.85 -7.56
CA VAL A 136 -2.88 6.21 -7.75
C VAL A 136 -3.12 6.85 -9.12
N PHE A 137 -2.48 7.98 -9.42
CA PHE A 137 -2.78 8.76 -10.62
C PHE A 137 -2.15 8.17 -11.88
N ILE A 138 -0.85 7.84 -11.83
CA ILE A 138 -0.12 7.39 -13.02
C ILE A 138 -0.44 5.93 -13.29
N TYR A 139 -0.24 5.05 -12.30
CA TYR A 139 -0.48 3.63 -12.51
C TYR A 139 -1.97 3.27 -12.56
N THR A 140 -2.74 3.55 -11.50
CA THR A 140 -4.12 3.06 -11.36
C THR A 140 -5.10 3.74 -12.31
N ILE A 141 -5.10 5.07 -12.34
CA ILE A 141 -6.07 5.86 -13.12
C ILE A 141 -5.68 5.87 -14.60
N TRP A 142 -4.41 6.14 -14.90
CA TRP A 142 -3.99 6.41 -16.28
C TRP A 142 -3.49 5.15 -17.01
N LEU A 143 -2.36 4.57 -16.59
CA LEU A 143 -1.67 3.54 -17.36
C LEU A 143 -2.45 2.24 -17.42
N LYS A 144 -2.99 1.78 -16.28
CA LYS A 144 -3.67 0.50 -16.17
C LYS A 144 -4.84 0.35 -17.16
N ARG A 145 -5.55 1.45 -17.44
CA ARG A 145 -6.71 1.44 -18.34
C ARG A 145 -6.38 1.77 -19.80
N LYS A 146 -5.19 2.32 -20.10
CA LYS A 146 -4.86 2.85 -21.44
C LYS A 146 -3.70 2.17 -22.16
N THR A 147 -2.79 1.50 -21.46
CA THR A 147 -1.53 1.03 -22.08
C THR A 147 -1.05 -0.32 -21.53
N TYR A 148 -0.41 -1.12 -22.40
CA TYR A 148 0.27 -2.36 -22.01
C TYR A 148 1.63 -2.12 -21.33
N GLN A 149 2.16 -0.89 -21.41
CA GLN A 149 3.42 -0.48 -20.77
C GLN A 149 3.31 -0.33 -19.24
N ASN A 150 2.13 -0.60 -18.66
CA ASN A 150 1.90 -0.56 -17.22
C ASN A 150 2.82 -1.50 -16.43
N ILE A 151 3.36 -2.56 -17.05
CA ILE A 151 4.30 -3.50 -16.41
C ILE A 151 5.66 -2.84 -16.18
N VAL A 152 6.19 -2.16 -17.20
CA VAL A 152 7.52 -1.53 -17.14
C VAL A 152 7.48 -0.31 -16.21
N ILE A 153 6.50 0.57 -16.42
CA ILE A 153 6.37 1.79 -15.62
C ILE A 153 5.91 1.46 -14.19
N GLY A 154 5.07 0.43 -14.02
CA GLY A 154 4.70 -0.10 -12.71
C GLY A 154 5.88 -0.75 -11.99
N GLY A 155 6.78 -1.41 -12.73
CA GLY A 155 8.04 -1.94 -12.20
C GLY A 155 8.93 -0.84 -11.64
N ALA A 156 9.06 0.29 -12.34
CA ALA A 156 9.79 1.46 -11.84
C ALA A 156 9.18 2.01 -10.53
N ALA A 157 7.85 2.06 -10.41
CA ALA A 157 7.20 2.42 -9.15
C ALA A 157 7.48 1.42 -8.02
N GLY A 158 7.61 0.14 -8.37
CA GLY A 158 7.98 -0.93 -7.44
C GLY A 158 9.40 -0.83 -6.88
N ALA A 159 10.27 -0.03 -7.49
CA ALA A 159 11.63 0.25 -7.00
C ALA A 159 11.69 1.41 -5.98
N LEU A 160 10.58 2.11 -5.74
CA LEU A 160 10.55 3.21 -4.76
C LEU A 160 10.66 2.76 -3.28
N PRO A 161 10.05 1.66 -2.82
CA PRO A 161 10.16 1.22 -1.43
C PRO A 161 11.61 1.04 -0.92
N PRO A 162 12.56 0.37 -1.62
CA PRO A 162 13.94 0.27 -1.14
C PRO A 162 14.64 1.63 -1.08
N ILE A 163 14.37 2.53 -2.04
CA ILE A 163 14.88 3.90 -2.03
C ILE A 163 14.38 4.67 -0.80
N ILE A 164 13.06 4.62 -0.54
CA ILE A 164 12.45 5.27 0.63
C ILE A 164 13.03 4.68 1.92
N GLY A 165 13.23 3.35 1.98
CA GLY A 165 13.87 2.67 3.11
C GLY A 165 15.28 3.19 3.38
N TRP A 166 16.11 3.33 2.35
CA TRP A 166 17.46 3.90 2.48
C TRP A 166 17.42 5.37 2.94
N VAL A 167 16.63 6.19 2.27
CA VAL A 167 16.51 7.63 2.57
C VAL A 167 15.94 7.85 3.97
N SER A 168 15.10 6.92 4.47
CA SER A 168 14.56 7.02 5.82
C SER A 168 15.61 6.96 6.94
N ILE A 169 16.81 6.47 6.63
CA ILE A 169 17.93 6.39 7.59
C ILE A 169 18.98 7.46 7.29
N THR A 170 19.22 7.75 6.02
CA THR A 170 20.36 8.58 5.60
C THR A 170 20.03 10.06 5.41
N ASP A 171 18.75 10.39 5.19
CA ASP A 171 18.29 11.75 4.78
C ASP A 171 18.94 12.26 3.48
N GLU A 172 19.52 11.36 2.67
CA GLU A 172 20.22 11.69 1.43
C GLU A 172 19.80 10.78 0.28
N ILE A 173 19.55 11.38 -0.89
CA ILE A 173 19.42 10.63 -2.15
C ILE A 173 20.83 10.42 -2.71
N SER A 174 21.52 9.39 -2.22
CA SER A 174 22.80 8.98 -2.79
C SER A 174 22.59 8.11 -4.04
N LEU A 175 23.67 7.84 -4.78
CA LEU A 175 23.62 6.99 -5.99
C LEU A 175 23.28 5.52 -5.67
N PHE A 176 23.56 5.07 -4.44
CA PHE A 176 23.33 3.69 -3.99
C PHE A 176 21.87 3.23 -4.07
N PRO A 177 20.89 3.95 -3.51
CA PRO A 177 19.49 3.55 -3.61
C PRO A 177 18.95 3.53 -5.05
N ILE A 178 19.49 4.33 -5.98
CA ILE A 178 19.02 4.37 -7.38
C ILE A 178 19.42 3.10 -8.17
N ILE A 179 20.51 2.42 -7.77
CA ILE A 179 21.02 1.21 -8.44
C ILE A 179 20.30 -0.07 -7.96
N LEU A 180 19.51 0.02 -6.88
CA LEU A 180 18.88 -1.08 -6.17
C LEU A 180 17.53 -1.51 -6.78
#